data_AF-A0A3A9JFJ6-F1
#
_entry.id   AF-A0A3A9JFJ6-F1
#
_cell.length_a   1.000
_cell.length_b   1.000
_cell.length_c   1.000
_cell.angle_alpha   90.00
_cell.angle_beta   90.00
_cell.angle_gamma   90.00
#
_symmetry.space_group_name_H-M   'P 1'
#
loop_
_entity.id
_entity.type
_entity.pdbx_description
1 polymer ?
#
loop_
_entity_poly.entity_id
_entity_poly.type
_entity_poly.pdbx_seq_one_letter_code
_entity_poly.pdbx_strand_id
1 'polypeptide(L)'
;MRITTLTPATARDLLRRAHPSRRRQEETVQSYALAMRDGFWVTNGLPVIISRTGVLLDGMQRLAACAESGIPLRTYLAENVADDAYHTIDQHRRRSLAALLKQDGHTRHHLLASLLQRLAEYDADALGRPHAGPSAWVRLTRMLSTCPEIEAALTASLARASSPLPEAARSTLIFMGRQSDPELTERLLDVLETPGQFPAHEPGLLLLQELQRDRAAASWERPLALAIKTLNAMLAGKRLRGLSWNNRATRGKPPEAFPCLLGYQGLTALAPSPEEGAAVPDGQHWQMEIIDSAVAKRYLAKGGQTRQPIPAHVQALASDIQRGRWMLNAQPICFSASGRLLNGMHRLLAVIAADGRIRTPVVRGLPEEAGPSYDTQPKRIAAAESLAGDFGDQGLATAMANLFWRYERRTDHTQYKRAGAAEIREILTQHPRLIELRSFARRMVEYGRSSVMGYGAYVMEREDPGTAEIFLKALSTGADLGQGHPILALRNTLQRLRREGASQPDQLATLLAGWRRYRSHPAAQQDRKRQASPQGSGTRRGG
;
A
#
# COMPACT_ATOMS: atom_id res chain seq x y z
N MET A 1 9.35 -22.24 14.53
CA MET A 1 9.24 -22.04 13.06
C MET A 1 9.78 -23.30 12.39
N ARG A 2 9.35 -23.64 11.18
CA ARG A 2 9.90 -24.79 10.42
C ARG A 2 9.75 -24.55 8.92
N ILE A 3 10.62 -25.13 8.11
CA ILE A 3 10.46 -25.12 6.64
C ILE A 3 9.47 -26.24 6.28
N THR A 4 8.49 -25.95 5.44
CA THR A 4 7.47 -26.91 5.02
C THR A 4 6.98 -26.61 3.61
N THR A 5 6.48 -27.63 2.92
CA THR A 5 5.73 -27.48 1.67
C THR A 5 4.24 -27.59 1.97
N LEU A 6 3.48 -26.56 1.64
CA LEU A 6 2.03 -26.51 1.81
C LEU A 6 1.36 -26.84 0.48
N THR A 7 0.44 -27.81 0.48
CA THR A 7 -0.33 -28.16 -0.72
C THR A 7 -1.46 -27.14 -0.95
N PRO A 8 -2.01 -27.05 -2.18
CA PRO A 8 -3.20 -26.23 -2.45
C PRO A 8 -4.39 -26.55 -1.52
N ALA A 9 -4.57 -27.82 -1.13
CA ALA A 9 -5.61 -28.23 -0.19
C ALA A 9 -5.35 -27.65 1.21
N THR A 10 -4.14 -27.83 1.74
CA THR A 10 -3.72 -27.26 3.03
C THR A 10 -3.83 -25.74 3.04
N ALA A 11 -3.50 -25.08 1.92
CA ALA A 11 -3.61 -23.64 1.78
C ALA A 11 -5.07 -23.16 1.90
N ARG A 12 -6.03 -23.85 1.26
CA ARG A 12 -7.48 -23.54 1.40
C ARG A 12 -7.96 -23.71 2.84
N ASP A 13 -7.52 -24.76 3.53
CA ASP A 13 -7.90 -25.00 4.92
C ASP A 13 -7.33 -23.95 5.89
N LEU A 14 -6.12 -23.46 5.62
CA LEU A 14 -5.53 -22.35 6.37
C LEU A 14 -6.25 -21.02 6.10
N LEU A 15 -6.69 -20.79 4.86
CA LEU A 15 -7.44 -19.58 4.49
C LEU A 15 -8.82 -19.50 5.14
N ARG A 16 -9.48 -20.65 5.40
CA ARG A 16 -10.75 -20.67 6.17
C ARG A 16 -10.57 -20.17 7.61
N ARG A 17 -9.35 -20.26 8.15
CA ARG A 17 -8.98 -19.79 9.49
C ARG A 17 -8.33 -18.41 9.46
N ALA A 18 -8.52 -17.66 8.38
CA ALA A 18 -8.02 -16.29 8.27
C ALA A 18 -8.59 -15.39 9.35
N HIS A 19 -7.72 -14.56 9.93
CA HIS A 19 -8.11 -13.53 10.87
C HIS A 19 -9.17 -12.57 10.24
N PRO A 20 -10.24 -12.17 10.95
CA PRO A 20 -11.41 -11.49 10.36
C PRO A 20 -11.12 -10.17 9.63
N SER A 21 -10.16 -9.37 10.09
CA SER A 21 -9.73 -8.15 9.39
C SER A 21 -8.87 -8.39 8.15
N ARG A 22 -8.47 -9.63 7.87
CA ARG A 22 -7.73 -9.93 6.64
C ARG A 22 -8.65 -9.78 5.44
N ARG A 23 -8.08 -9.23 4.37
CA ARG A 23 -8.75 -9.07 3.08
C ARG A 23 -7.86 -9.67 2.01
N ARG A 24 -8.43 -10.56 1.20
CA ARG A 24 -7.80 -11.04 -0.03
C ARG A 24 -7.63 -9.84 -0.97
N GLN A 25 -6.45 -9.71 -1.56
CA GLN A 25 -6.13 -8.64 -2.51
C GLN A 25 -5.97 -9.29 -3.88
N GLU A 26 -7.03 -9.23 -4.69
CA GLU A 26 -7.13 -9.96 -5.96
C GLU A 26 -5.89 -9.77 -6.83
N GLU A 27 -5.50 -8.52 -7.04
CA GLU A 27 -4.32 -8.16 -7.81
C GLU A 27 -3.04 -8.84 -7.28
N THR A 28 -2.77 -8.75 -5.98
CA THR A 28 -1.56 -9.37 -5.40
C THR A 28 -1.58 -10.88 -5.54
N VAL A 29 -2.74 -11.49 -5.36
CA VAL A 29 -2.90 -12.95 -5.49
C VAL A 29 -2.67 -13.39 -6.93
N GLN A 30 -3.27 -12.72 -7.91
CA GLN A 30 -3.07 -13.01 -9.33
C GLN A 30 -1.60 -12.88 -9.74
N SER A 31 -0.93 -11.81 -9.28
CA SER A 31 0.50 -11.60 -9.53
C SER A 31 1.36 -12.74 -8.99
N TYR A 32 1.09 -13.17 -7.76
CA TYR A 32 1.80 -14.28 -7.12
C TYR A 32 1.49 -15.62 -7.78
N ALA A 33 0.23 -15.87 -8.14
CA ALA A 33 -0.19 -17.10 -8.79
C ALA A 33 0.45 -17.24 -10.17
N LEU A 34 0.54 -16.14 -10.93
CA LEU A 34 1.27 -16.09 -12.20
C LEU A 34 2.76 -16.38 -11.99
N ALA A 35 3.40 -15.73 -11.02
CA ALA A 35 4.81 -16.00 -10.70
C ALA A 35 5.07 -17.47 -10.28
N MET A 36 4.11 -18.12 -9.61
CA MET A 36 4.19 -19.53 -9.26
C MET A 36 4.07 -20.45 -10.49
N ARG A 37 3.11 -20.18 -11.39
CA ARG A 37 2.92 -20.94 -12.64
C ARG A 37 4.10 -20.81 -13.60
N ASP A 38 4.63 -19.59 -13.69
CA ASP A 38 5.75 -19.27 -14.58
C ASP A 38 7.12 -19.70 -13.99
N GLY A 39 7.16 -20.28 -12.78
CA GLY A 39 8.41 -20.72 -12.15
C GLY A 39 9.31 -19.58 -11.62
N PHE A 40 8.79 -18.35 -11.54
CA PHE A 40 9.50 -17.18 -11.01
C PHE A 40 9.27 -16.94 -9.50
N TRP A 41 8.55 -17.83 -8.81
CA TRP A 41 8.29 -17.71 -7.37
C TRP A 41 9.55 -17.98 -6.54
N VAL A 42 9.92 -17.02 -5.68
CA VAL A 42 11.09 -17.12 -4.80
C VAL A 42 10.69 -17.26 -3.34
N THR A 43 11.25 -18.25 -2.64
CA THR A 43 11.05 -18.41 -1.18
C THR A 43 11.82 -17.32 -0.43
N ASN A 44 11.10 -16.29 0.01
CA ASN A 44 11.69 -15.06 0.56
C ASN A 44 11.91 -15.05 2.09
N GLY A 45 11.87 -16.20 2.76
CA GLY A 45 12.07 -16.25 4.21
C GLY A 45 10.92 -15.75 5.08
N LEU A 46 9.94 -14.99 4.55
CA LEU A 46 8.79 -14.58 5.33
C LEU A 46 7.92 -15.81 5.66
N PRO A 47 7.52 -16.03 6.91
CA PRO A 47 6.70 -17.19 7.24
C PRO A 47 5.22 -17.00 6.91
N VAL A 48 4.50 -18.10 6.76
CA VAL A 48 3.07 -18.20 7.07
C VAL A 48 2.96 -18.28 8.59
N ILE A 49 2.16 -17.39 9.19
CA ILE A 49 2.09 -17.24 10.65
C ILE A 49 0.71 -17.68 11.13
N ILE A 50 0.69 -18.65 12.05
CA ILE A 50 -0.48 -19.18 12.72
C ILE A 50 -0.37 -18.85 14.21
N SER A 51 -1.45 -18.32 14.77
CA SER A 51 -1.53 -18.00 16.19
C SER A 51 -1.65 -19.26 17.07
N ARG A 52 -1.58 -19.09 18.39
CA ARG A 52 -1.81 -20.19 19.36
C ARG A 52 -3.20 -20.79 19.24
N THR A 53 -4.19 -19.98 18.88
CA THR A 53 -5.58 -20.40 18.69
C THR A 53 -5.85 -20.98 17.30
N GLY A 54 -4.83 -21.11 16.45
CA GLY A 54 -4.95 -21.67 15.10
C GLY A 54 -5.42 -20.69 14.04
N VAL A 55 -5.47 -19.39 14.33
CA VAL A 55 -5.85 -18.32 13.39
C VAL A 55 -4.66 -17.95 12.50
N LEU A 56 -4.90 -17.79 11.21
CA LEU A 56 -3.91 -17.34 10.23
C LEU A 56 -3.69 -15.82 10.35
N LEU A 57 -2.55 -15.43 10.93
CA LEU A 57 -2.14 -14.03 11.16
C LEU A 57 -1.41 -13.41 9.96
N ASP A 58 -0.66 -14.22 9.22
CA ASP A 58 0.10 -13.76 8.04
C ASP A 58 0.31 -14.85 6.99
N GLY A 59 0.49 -14.44 5.73
CA GLY A 59 0.68 -15.35 4.59
C GLY A 59 -0.54 -15.50 3.67
N MET A 60 -1.69 -14.91 4.01
CA MET A 60 -2.96 -15.00 3.22
C MET A 60 -2.76 -14.90 1.70
N GLN A 61 -2.13 -13.84 1.17
CA GLN A 61 -2.02 -13.67 -0.29
C GLN A 61 -1.20 -14.80 -0.94
N ARG A 62 -0.19 -15.32 -0.24
CA ARG A 62 0.66 -16.42 -0.72
C ARG A 62 -0.07 -17.77 -0.67
N LEU A 63 -0.86 -18.00 0.36
CA LEU A 63 -1.72 -19.18 0.45
C LEU A 63 -2.83 -19.15 -0.62
N ALA A 64 -3.44 -17.99 -0.87
CA ALA A 64 -4.43 -17.82 -1.93
C ALA A 64 -3.81 -18.08 -3.31
N ALA A 65 -2.62 -17.53 -3.55
CA ALA A 65 -1.88 -17.76 -4.78
C ALA A 65 -1.50 -19.24 -4.98
N CYS A 66 -1.11 -19.95 -3.92
CA CYS A 66 -0.89 -21.40 -3.94
C CYS A 66 -2.17 -22.17 -4.31
N ALA A 67 -3.31 -21.80 -3.71
CA ALA A 67 -4.60 -22.43 -3.98
C ALA A 67 -5.09 -22.20 -5.42
N GLU A 68 -4.81 -21.02 -6.00
CA GLU A 68 -5.23 -20.63 -7.35
C GLU A 68 -4.26 -21.09 -8.45
N SER A 69 -2.96 -21.05 -8.20
CA SER A 69 -1.94 -21.54 -9.14
C SER A 69 -1.94 -23.06 -9.25
N GLY A 70 -2.35 -23.77 -8.19
CA GLY A 70 -2.22 -25.22 -8.08
C GLY A 70 -0.80 -25.69 -7.74
N ILE A 71 0.15 -24.76 -7.57
CA ILE A 71 1.56 -25.07 -7.28
C ILE A 71 1.78 -25.15 -5.77
N PRO A 72 2.37 -26.24 -5.22
CA PRO A 72 2.69 -26.34 -3.81
C PRO A 72 3.64 -25.21 -3.34
N LEU A 73 3.33 -24.61 -2.19
CA LEU A 73 4.09 -23.50 -1.63
C LEU A 73 5.11 -23.98 -0.60
N ARG A 74 6.39 -24.00 -0.96
CA ARG A 74 7.49 -24.14 0.01
C ARG A 74 7.66 -22.82 0.78
N THR A 75 7.56 -22.86 2.10
CA THR A 75 7.61 -21.67 2.95
C THR A 75 8.05 -21.98 4.38
N TYR A 76 8.28 -20.93 5.17
CA TYR A 76 8.47 -21.06 6.61
C TYR A 76 7.10 -21.05 7.27
N LEU A 77 6.84 -21.97 8.20
CA LEU A 77 5.64 -21.98 9.02
C LEU A 77 6.00 -21.61 10.45
N ALA A 78 5.42 -20.52 10.95
CA ALA A 78 5.54 -20.09 12.33
C ALA A 78 4.21 -20.34 13.05
N GLU A 79 4.24 -21.24 14.03
CA GLU A 79 3.07 -21.65 14.81
C GLU A 79 3.25 -21.16 16.26
N ASN A 80 2.18 -21.16 17.04
CA ASN A 80 2.18 -20.75 18.44
C ASN A 80 2.57 -19.28 18.67
N VAL A 81 2.29 -18.41 17.69
CA VAL A 81 2.49 -16.96 17.82
C VAL A 81 1.34 -16.35 18.62
N ALA A 82 1.62 -15.37 19.48
CA ALA A 82 0.56 -14.69 20.23
C ALA A 82 -0.42 -14.01 19.27
N ASP A 83 -1.72 -14.16 19.49
CA ASP A 83 -2.78 -13.64 18.60
C ASP A 83 -2.67 -12.12 18.39
N ASP A 84 -2.30 -11.40 19.45
CA ASP A 84 -2.10 -9.95 19.47
C ASP A 84 -0.85 -9.49 18.69
N ALA A 85 0.07 -10.40 18.34
CA ALA A 85 1.22 -10.10 17.49
C ALA A 85 0.78 -9.65 16.10
N TYR A 86 -0.45 -10.00 15.68
CA TYR A 86 -1.07 -9.56 14.43
C TYR A 86 -0.87 -8.07 14.12
N HIS A 87 -1.03 -7.19 15.11
CA HIS A 87 -0.94 -5.74 14.96
C HIS A 87 0.49 -5.20 14.74
N THR A 88 1.49 -6.05 14.93
CA THR A 88 2.90 -5.69 14.77
C THR A 88 3.51 -6.19 13.45
N ILE A 89 2.78 -7.05 12.73
CA ILE A 89 3.19 -7.64 11.45
C ILE A 89 2.95 -6.63 10.32
N ASP A 90 3.91 -6.50 9.39
CA ASP A 90 3.84 -5.65 8.19
C ASP A 90 3.46 -4.17 8.44
N GLN A 91 4.11 -3.55 9.42
CA GLN A 91 4.01 -2.11 9.66
C GLN A 91 4.80 -1.25 8.65
N HIS A 92 5.59 -1.89 7.79
CA HIS A 92 6.45 -1.22 6.81
C HIS A 92 5.63 -0.51 5.72
N ARG A 93 6.23 0.54 5.14
CA ARG A 93 5.65 1.22 3.98
C ARG A 93 5.86 0.37 2.74
N ARG A 94 4.79 0.25 1.95
CA ARG A 94 4.81 -0.38 0.60
C ARG A 94 6.02 0.10 -0.20
N ARG A 95 6.79 -0.83 -0.77
CA ARG A 95 7.85 -0.57 -1.75
C ARG A 95 7.23 -0.13 -3.08
N SER A 96 8.07 0.31 -4.01
CA SER A 96 7.70 0.49 -5.42
C SER A 96 8.82 -0.10 -6.28
N LEU A 97 8.49 -0.55 -7.50
CA LEU A 97 9.49 -1.09 -8.43
C LEU A 97 10.62 -0.08 -8.70
N ALA A 98 10.28 1.19 -8.93
CA ALA A 98 11.29 2.25 -9.12
C ALA A 98 12.20 2.44 -7.89
N ALA A 99 11.69 2.28 -6.67
CA ALA A 99 12.52 2.37 -5.47
C ALA A 99 13.46 1.16 -5.31
N LEU A 100 13.03 -0.01 -5.76
CA LEU A 100 13.85 -1.22 -5.81
C LEU A 100 14.98 -1.07 -6.83
N LEU A 101 14.67 -0.68 -8.07
CA LEU A 101 15.68 -0.44 -9.11
C LEU A 101 16.69 0.63 -8.72
N LYS A 102 16.27 1.68 -8.01
CA LYS A 102 17.19 2.69 -7.45
C LYS A 102 18.19 2.06 -6.47
N GLN A 103 17.73 1.13 -5.64
CA GLN A 103 18.56 0.45 -4.65
C GLN A 103 19.59 -0.48 -5.30
N ASP A 104 19.21 -1.08 -6.42
CA ASP A 104 20.10 -1.94 -7.22
C ASP A 104 21.08 -1.12 -8.09
N GLY A 105 21.06 0.22 -7.98
CA GLY A 105 22.03 1.11 -8.62
C GLY A 105 21.61 1.68 -9.98
N HIS A 106 20.40 1.38 -10.46
CA HIS A 106 19.93 1.90 -11.75
C HIS A 106 19.64 3.41 -11.66
N THR A 107 20.30 4.21 -12.51
CA THR A 107 20.20 5.67 -12.51
C THR A 107 18.82 6.17 -12.94
N ARG A 108 18.24 5.59 -14.00
CA ARG A 108 16.95 5.99 -14.59
C ARG A 108 15.79 5.13 -14.09
N HIS A 109 15.84 4.77 -12.82
CA HIS A 109 14.96 3.78 -12.18
C HIS A 109 13.43 4.01 -12.36
N HIS A 110 12.97 5.26 -12.48
CA HIS A 110 11.55 5.56 -12.74
C HIS A 110 11.12 5.21 -14.17
N LEU A 111 11.93 5.58 -15.17
CA LEU A 111 11.65 5.29 -16.57
C LEU A 111 11.78 3.79 -16.84
N LEU A 112 12.80 3.16 -16.24
CA LEU A 112 13.04 1.72 -16.36
C LEU A 112 11.91 0.89 -15.75
N ALA A 113 11.41 1.27 -14.56
CA ALA A 113 10.25 0.63 -13.96
C ALA A 113 9.00 0.76 -14.84
N SER A 114 8.80 1.93 -15.45
CA SER A 114 7.66 2.17 -16.35
C SER A 114 7.77 1.38 -17.65
N LEU A 115 8.98 1.26 -18.23
CA LEU A 115 9.25 0.44 -19.40
C LEU A 115 8.98 -1.04 -19.13
N LEU A 116 9.49 -1.59 -18.03
CA LEU A 116 9.26 -2.97 -17.61
C LEU A 116 7.77 -3.28 -17.44
N GLN A 117 7.01 -2.36 -16.83
CA GLN A 117 5.57 -2.50 -16.69
C GLN A 117 4.87 -2.53 -18.05
N ARG A 118 5.17 -1.57 -18.95
CA ARG A 118 4.56 -1.55 -20.30
C ARG A 118 4.86 -2.81 -21.09
N LEU A 119 6.10 -3.30 -21.07
CA LEU A 119 6.46 -4.52 -21.79
C LEU A 119 5.69 -5.73 -21.23
N ALA A 120 5.56 -5.84 -19.91
CA ALA A 120 4.81 -6.95 -19.32
C ALA A 120 3.29 -6.84 -19.53
N GLU A 121 2.74 -5.62 -19.53
CA GLU A 121 1.34 -5.37 -19.91
C GLU A 121 1.09 -5.69 -21.39
N TYR A 122 2.06 -5.43 -22.27
CA TYR A 122 2.01 -5.78 -23.67
C TYR A 122 1.95 -7.30 -23.87
N ASP A 123 2.86 -8.04 -23.24
CA ASP A 123 2.89 -9.50 -23.30
C ASP A 123 1.61 -10.17 -22.76
N ALA A 124 0.94 -9.51 -21.80
CA ALA A 124 -0.31 -9.98 -21.22
C ALA A 124 -1.56 -9.57 -22.02
N ASP A 125 -1.41 -8.98 -23.21
CA ASP A 125 -2.50 -8.37 -24.00
C ASP A 125 -3.36 -7.38 -23.16
N ALA A 126 -2.72 -6.69 -22.22
CA ALA A 126 -3.37 -5.83 -21.24
C ALA A 126 -3.05 -4.34 -21.42
N LEU A 127 -2.16 -4.00 -22.36
CA LEU A 127 -1.69 -2.64 -22.60
C LEU A 127 -2.84 -1.68 -22.94
N GLY A 128 -2.91 -0.55 -22.24
CA GLY A 128 -3.96 0.47 -22.44
C GLY A 128 -5.33 0.09 -21.86
N ARG A 129 -5.47 -1.06 -21.20
CA ARG A 129 -6.68 -1.42 -20.44
C ARG A 129 -6.60 -0.81 -19.03
N PRO A 130 -7.65 -0.15 -18.52
CA PRO A 130 -7.68 0.28 -17.13
C PRO A 130 -7.61 -0.97 -16.23
N HIS A 131 -6.60 -1.04 -15.35
CA HIS A 131 -6.28 -2.18 -14.47
C HIS A 131 -5.65 -3.39 -15.20
N ALA A 132 -4.66 -3.14 -16.07
CA ALA A 132 -3.80 -4.21 -16.58
C ALA A 132 -3.25 -5.06 -15.42
N GLY A 133 -3.32 -6.39 -15.57
CA GLY A 133 -3.00 -7.35 -14.51
C GLY A 133 -1.60 -7.13 -13.92
N PRO A 134 -1.40 -7.31 -12.62
CA PRO A 134 -0.17 -6.93 -11.93
C PRO A 134 1.00 -7.88 -12.27
N SER A 135 2.06 -7.30 -12.81
CA SER A 135 3.32 -8.01 -13.05
C SER A 135 4.11 -8.21 -11.74
N ALA A 136 4.51 -9.45 -11.47
CA ALA A 136 5.30 -9.77 -10.28
C ALA A 136 6.67 -9.08 -10.35
N TRP A 137 7.04 -8.29 -9.34
CA TRP A 137 8.30 -7.53 -9.38
C TRP A 137 9.53 -8.43 -9.46
N VAL A 138 9.49 -9.61 -8.84
CA VAL A 138 10.56 -10.60 -8.95
C VAL A 138 10.81 -10.98 -10.41
N ARG A 139 9.73 -11.19 -11.19
CA ARG A 139 9.81 -11.46 -12.63
C ARG A 139 10.43 -10.26 -13.36
N LEU A 140 9.95 -9.03 -13.11
CA LEU A 140 10.45 -7.83 -13.77
C LEU A 140 11.94 -7.53 -13.45
N THR A 141 12.37 -7.71 -12.21
CA THR A 141 13.78 -7.53 -11.84
C THR A 141 14.67 -8.63 -12.41
N ARG A 142 14.18 -9.87 -12.46
CA ARG A 142 14.92 -10.97 -13.11
C ARG A 142 15.10 -10.69 -14.59
N MET A 143 14.04 -10.29 -15.28
CA MET A 143 14.09 -9.89 -16.69
C MET A 143 15.10 -8.78 -16.93
N LEU A 144 15.13 -7.75 -16.08
CA LEU A 144 16.12 -6.67 -16.21
C LEU A 144 17.56 -7.18 -16.03
N SER A 145 17.79 -8.09 -15.08
CA SER A 145 19.13 -8.67 -14.86
C SER A 145 19.59 -9.60 -15.98
N THR A 146 18.66 -10.25 -16.71
CA THR A 146 18.96 -11.20 -17.78
C THR A 146 18.90 -10.59 -19.18
N CYS A 147 18.31 -9.41 -19.34
CA CYS A 147 18.08 -8.77 -20.64
C CYS A 147 18.62 -7.32 -20.62
N PRO A 148 19.94 -7.12 -20.82
CA PRO A 148 20.56 -5.79 -20.86
C PRO A 148 20.00 -4.90 -21.98
N GLU A 149 19.37 -5.49 -22.99
CA GLU A 149 18.71 -4.82 -24.11
C GLU A 149 17.58 -3.89 -23.64
N ILE A 150 16.95 -4.16 -22.50
CA ILE A 150 15.91 -3.29 -21.91
C ILE A 150 16.52 -1.94 -21.54
N GLU A 151 17.66 -1.95 -20.85
CA GLU A 151 18.35 -0.71 -20.43
C GLU A 151 19.01 -0.01 -21.64
N ALA A 152 19.51 -0.78 -22.60
CA ALA A 152 20.02 -0.26 -23.87
C ALA A 152 18.92 0.44 -24.69
N ALA A 153 17.72 -0.12 -24.77
CA ALA A 153 16.59 0.47 -25.48
C ALA A 153 16.13 1.79 -24.83
N LEU A 154 16.08 1.85 -23.49
CA LEU A 154 15.80 3.10 -22.78
C LEU A 154 16.90 4.15 -23.05
N THR A 155 18.16 3.75 -23.03
CA THR A 155 19.28 4.65 -23.31
C THR A 155 19.23 5.19 -24.74
N ALA A 156 18.95 4.34 -25.73
CA ALA A 156 18.77 4.75 -27.12
C ALA A 156 17.56 5.69 -27.28
N SER A 157 16.44 5.40 -26.61
CA SER A 157 15.26 6.28 -26.62
C SER A 157 15.57 7.69 -26.10
N LEU A 158 16.42 7.79 -25.07
CA LEU A 158 16.80 9.09 -24.48
C LEU A 158 17.80 9.86 -25.34
N ALA A 159 18.66 9.17 -26.09
CA ALA A 159 19.55 9.81 -27.07
C ALA A 159 18.75 10.43 -28.24
N ARG A 160 17.57 9.87 -28.54
CA ARG A 160 16.65 10.26 -29.61
C ARG A 160 15.59 11.26 -29.16
N ALA A 161 15.97 12.26 -28.37
CA ALA A 161 15.04 13.20 -27.76
C ALA A 161 14.27 14.09 -28.76
N SER A 162 14.82 14.28 -29.97
CA SER A 162 14.20 15.02 -31.08
C SER A 162 13.06 14.26 -31.77
N SER A 163 12.96 12.94 -31.57
CA SER A 163 11.90 12.14 -32.19
C SER A 163 10.51 12.58 -31.72
N PRO A 164 9.53 12.69 -32.64
CA PRO A 164 8.15 13.07 -32.31
C PRO A 164 7.39 12.00 -31.51
N LEU A 165 7.92 10.77 -31.41
CA LEU A 165 7.34 9.75 -30.54
C LEU A 165 7.62 10.10 -29.07
N PRO A 166 6.62 10.05 -28.16
CA PRO A 166 6.87 10.19 -26.73
C PRO A 166 7.86 9.14 -26.22
N GLU A 167 8.68 9.47 -25.22
CA GLU A 167 9.69 8.54 -24.66
C GLU A 167 9.09 7.17 -24.34
N ALA A 168 7.92 7.14 -23.70
CA ALA A 168 7.26 5.90 -23.30
C ALA A 168 6.90 4.99 -24.49
N ALA A 169 6.51 5.58 -25.63
CA ALA A 169 6.26 4.83 -26.85
C ALA A 169 7.59 4.41 -27.51
N ARG A 170 8.55 5.33 -27.57
CA ARG A 170 9.83 5.14 -28.23
C ARG A 170 10.70 4.07 -27.57
N SER A 171 10.84 4.06 -26.24
CA SER A 171 11.63 3.03 -25.54
C SER A 171 11.01 1.63 -25.67
N THR A 172 9.68 1.56 -25.62
CA THR A 172 8.93 0.31 -25.82
C THR A 172 9.10 -0.22 -27.25
N LEU A 173 8.96 0.66 -28.26
CA LEU A 173 9.16 0.32 -29.66
C LEU A 173 10.60 -0.11 -29.96
N ILE A 174 11.61 0.62 -29.46
CA ILE A 174 13.02 0.28 -29.69
C ILE A 174 13.32 -1.12 -29.16
N PHE A 175 12.86 -1.43 -27.94
CA PHE A 175 13.09 -2.76 -27.37
C PHE A 175 12.43 -3.85 -28.23
N MET A 176 11.12 -3.77 -28.45
CA MET A 176 10.39 -4.82 -29.17
C MET A 176 10.81 -4.92 -30.64
N GLY A 177 11.05 -3.77 -31.28
CA GLY A 177 11.46 -3.64 -32.66
C GLY A 177 12.81 -4.27 -32.91
N ARG A 178 13.82 -4.02 -32.07
CA ARG A 178 15.15 -4.62 -32.22
C ARG A 178 15.15 -6.15 -32.04
N GLN A 179 14.19 -6.70 -31.29
CA GLN A 179 14.02 -8.15 -31.21
C GLN A 179 13.35 -8.74 -32.45
N SER A 180 12.63 -7.93 -33.22
CA SER A 180 11.94 -8.35 -34.44
C SER A 180 12.79 -8.13 -35.69
N ASP A 181 13.25 -6.89 -35.88
CA ASP A 181 14.14 -6.45 -36.96
C ASP A 181 14.84 -5.13 -36.55
N PRO A 182 16.14 -5.17 -36.18
CA PRO A 182 16.90 -3.98 -35.81
C PRO A 182 16.98 -2.92 -36.91
N GLU A 183 17.16 -3.33 -38.17
CA GLU A 183 17.42 -2.41 -39.29
C GLU A 183 16.18 -1.60 -39.63
N LEU A 184 15.02 -2.26 -39.74
CA LEU A 184 13.74 -1.60 -40.01
C LEU A 184 13.30 -0.73 -38.82
N THR A 185 13.66 -1.13 -37.60
CA THR A 185 13.37 -0.32 -36.40
C THR A 185 14.16 0.98 -36.41
N GLU A 186 15.47 0.94 -36.67
CA GLU A 186 16.28 2.16 -36.78
C GLU A 186 15.83 3.01 -37.97
N ARG A 187 15.56 2.39 -39.13
CA ARG A 187 15.03 3.09 -40.30
C ARG A 187 13.72 3.83 -40.00
N LEU A 188 12.78 3.20 -39.27
CA LEU A 188 11.54 3.86 -38.86
C LEU A 188 11.81 5.08 -37.97
N LEU A 189 12.75 4.97 -37.03
CA LEU A 189 13.10 6.09 -36.15
C LEU A 189 13.79 7.23 -36.90
N ASP A 190 14.68 6.90 -37.84
CA ASP A 190 15.36 7.88 -38.70
C ASP A 190 14.35 8.62 -39.58
N VAL A 191 13.36 7.94 -40.16
CA VAL A 191 12.28 8.58 -40.94
C VAL A 191 11.53 9.63 -40.11
N LEU A 192 11.37 9.40 -38.81
CA LEU A 192 10.67 10.33 -37.92
C LEU A 192 11.51 11.55 -37.52
N GLU A 193 12.84 11.43 -37.54
CA GLU A 193 13.76 12.50 -37.16
C GLU A 193 14.28 13.30 -38.36
N THR A 194 14.57 12.63 -39.47
CA THR A 194 15.10 13.19 -40.71
C THR A 194 14.21 12.85 -41.92
N PRO A 195 12.91 13.19 -41.91
CA PRO A 195 11.95 12.77 -42.93
C PRO A 195 12.35 13.15 -44.37
N GLY A 196 13.10 14.24 -44.56
CA GLY A 196 13.55 14.70 -45.88
C GLY A 196 14.57 13.78 -46.57
N GLN A 197 15.15 12.80 -45.86
CA GLN A 197 16.12 11.85 -46.43
C GLN A 197 15.45 10.61 -47.05
N PHE A 198 14.14 10.46 -46.91
CA PHE A 198 13.42 9.24 -47.27
C PHE A 198 12.43 9.46 -48.43
N PRO A 199 12.13 8.42 -49.23
CA PRO A 199 11.17 8.52 -50.32
C PRO A 199 9.77 8.90 -49.82
N ALA A 200 9.00 9.64 -50.62
CA ALA A 200 7.66 10.11 -50.26
C ALA A 200 6.63 9.01 -49.91
N HIS A 201 6.92 7.75 -50.26
CA HIS A 201 6.07 6.60 -50.00
C HIS A 201 6.56 5.72 -48.82
N GLU A 202 7.55 6.20 -48.07
CA GLU A 202 8.06 5.53 -46.88
C GLU A 202 6.96 5.48 -45.80
N PRO A 203 6.62 4.29 -45.25
CA PRO A 203 5.53 4.16 -44.26
C PRO A 203 5.68 5.07 -43.04
N GLY A 204 6.90 5.35 -42.59
CA GLY A 204 7.18 6.22 -41.45
C GLY A 204 6.73 7.68 -41.65
N LEU A 205 6.64 8.17 -42.90
CA LEU A 205 6.15 9.53 -43.17
C LEU A 205 4.65 9.67 -42.86
N LEU A 206 3.88 8.61 -43.07
CA LEU A 206 2.46 8.58 -42.70
C LEU A 206 2.29 8.59 -41.17
N LEU A 207 3.14 7.85 -40.45
CA LEU A 207 3.20 7.92 -38.98
C LEU A 207 3.51 9.33 -38.50
N LEU A 208 4.52 9.99 -39.08
CA LEU A 208 4.87 11.37 -38.75
C LEU A 208 3.67 12.31 -38.94
N GLN A 209 2.95 12.19 -40.06
CA GLN A 209 1.76 12.99 -40.34
C GLN A 209 0.66 12.79 -39.29
N GLU A 210 0.39 11.55 -38.88
CA GLU A 210 -0.60 11.24 -37.84
C GLU A 210 -0.20 11.78 -36.46
N LEU A 211 1.08 11.66 -36.08
CA LEU A 211 1.59 12.23 -34.83
C LEU A 211 1.49 13.76 -34.80
N GLN A 212 1.69 14.43 -35.94
CA GLN A 212 1.56 15.88 -36.06
C GLN A 212 0.10 16.36 -36.05
N ARG A 213 -0.85 15.53 -36.52
CA ARG A 213 -2.29 15.80 -36.45
C ARG A 213 -2.83 15.76 -35.02
N ASP A 214 -2.26 14.90 -34.17
CA ASP A 214 -2.75 14.64 -32.82
C ASP A 214 -1.84 15.22 -31.72
N ARG A 215 -1.45 16.50 -31.85
CA ARG A 215 -0.61 17.18 -30.84
C ARG A 215 -1.27 17.34 -29.46
N ALA A 216 -2.57 17.09 -29.35
CA ALA A 216 -3.37 17.36 -28.15
C ALA A 216 -3.57 16.15 -27.22
N ALA A 217 -3.26 14.92 -27.65
CA ALA A 217 -3.43 13.73 -26.82
C ALA A 217 -2.18 13.46 -25.97
N ALA A 218 -2.28 13.65 -24.65
CA ALA A 218 -1.21 13.40 -23.67
C ALA A 218 -0.87 11.91 -23.43
N SER A 219 -1.30 11.01 -24.32
CA SER A 219 -1.31 9.55 -24.13
C SER A 219 -0.26 8.90 -25.06
N TRP A 220 0.55 8.00 -24.50
CA TRP A 220 1.63 7.31 -25.22
C TRP A 220 1.14 6.07 -25.98
N GLU A 221 -0.05 5.57 -25.63
CA GLU A 221 -0.66 4.35 -26.15
C GLU A 221 -0.93 4.44 -27.66
N ARG A 222 -1.53 5.55 -28.12
CA ARG A 222 -1.83 5.75 -29.55
C ARG A 222 -0.56 5.88 -30.38
N PRO A 223 0.42 6.75 -30.05
CA PRO A 223 1.71 6.80 -30.73
C PRO A 223 2.40 5.44 -30.86
N LEU A 224 2.42 4.64 -29.78
CA LEU A 224 3.00 3.30 -29.81
C LEU A 224 2.22 2.35 -30.74
N ALA A 225 0.89 2.34 -30.66
CA ALA A 225 0.06 1.50 -31.51
C ALA A 225 0.26 1.82 -33.01
N LEU A 226 0.30 3.10 -33.36
CA LEU A 226 0.56 3.53 -34.73
C LEU A 226 1.98 3.16 -35.19
N ALA A 227 2.97 3.27 -34.30
CA ALA A 227 4.34 2.88 -34.60
C ALA A 227 4.47 1.38 -34.85
N ILE A 228 3.84 0.53 -34.03
CA ILE A 228 3.82 -0.93 -34.24
C ILE A 228 3.14 -1.30 -35.57
N LYS A 229 1.99 -0.69 -35.89
CA LYS A 229 1.33 -0.91 -37.18
C LYS A 229 2.20 -0.51 -38.37
N THR A 230 2.97 0.57 -38.21
CA THR A 230 3.91 1.05 -39.24
C THR A 230 5.07 0.07 -39.41
N LEU A 231 5.68 -0.37 -38.32
CA LEU A 231 6.76 -1.35 -38.34
C LEU A 231 6.30 -2.70 -38.93
N ASN A 232 5.09 -3.17 -38.58
CA ASN A 232 4.49 -4.35 -39.20
C ASN A 232 4.32 -4.22 -40.71
N ALA A 233 3.95 -3.03 -41.20
CA ALA A 233 3.82 -2.79 -42.63
C ALA A 233 5.18 -2.82 -43.33
N MET A 234 6.22 -2.26 -42.70
CA MET A 234 7.60 -2.34 -43.18
C MET A 234 8.11 -3.78 -43.23
N LEU A 235 7.91 -4.55 -42.15
CA LEU A 235 8.23 -5.99 -42.07
C LEU A 235 7.54 -6.81 -43.17
N ALA A 236 6.29 -6.46 -43.50
CA ALA A 236 5.53 -7.13 -44.54
C ALA A 236 5.80 -6.59 -45.97
N GLY A 237 6.67 -5.59 -46.14
CA GLY A 237 6.89 -4.92 -47.42
C GLY A 237 5.65 -4.21 -47.99
N LYS A 238 4.69 -3.85 -47.13
CA LYS A 238 3.40 -3.27 -47.53
C LYS A 238 3.42 -1.75 -47.49
N ARG A 239 2.89 -1.13 -48.55
CA ARG A 239 2.61 0.32 -48.57
C ARG A 239 1.36 0.62 -47.77
N LEU A 240 1.42 1.62 -46.90
CA LEU A 240 0.27 2.11 -46.15
C LEU A 240 -0.46 3.22 -46.92
N ARG A 241 -1.80 3.12 -46.99
CA ARG A 241 -2.68 4.17 -47.54
C ARG A 241 -3.37 4.99 -46.44
N GLY A 242 -3.32 4.51 -45.20
CA GLY A 242 -3.94 5.12 -44.03
C GLY A 242 -3.46 4.43 -42.76
N LEU A 243 -3.44 5.16 -41.65
CA LEU A 243 -2.95 4.69 -40.37
C LEU A 243 -3.86 5.22 -39.27
N SER A 244 -4.48 4.33 -38.50
CA SER A 244 -5.37 4.70 -37.40
C SER A 244 -5.38 3.62 -36.33
N TRP A 245 -5.68 4.00 -35.09
CA TRP A 245 -5.97 3.09 -33.99
C TRP A 245 -6.86 3.80 -32.99
N ASN A 246 -7.96 3.15 -32.59
CA ASN A 246 -8.99 3.75 -31.73
C ASN A 246 -9.24 2.86 -30.50
N ASN A 247 -8.82 3.35 -29.33
CA ASN A 247 -9.02 2.66 -28.04
C ASN A 247 -10.36 2.96 -27.36
N ARG A 248 -11.20 3.82 -27.95
CA ARG A 248 -12.53 4.15 -27.44
C ARG A 248 -13.60 3.57 -28.34
N ALA A 249 -14.65 3.03 -27.73
CA ALA A 249 -15.88 2.70 -28.44
C ALA A 249 -16.44 3.98 -29.09
N THR A 250 -16.65 3.93 -30.40
CA THR A 250 -17.33 4.98 -31.17
C THR A 250 -18.59 4.39 -31.78
N ARG A 251 -19.63 5.20 -32.06
CA ARG A 251 -20.97 4.76 -32.49
C ARG A 251 -20.93 3.51 -33.40
N GLY A 252 -21.25 2.35 -32.83
CA GLY A 252 -21.38 1.06 -33.53
C GLY A 252 -20.10 0.26 -33.76
N LYS A 253 -18.91 0.71 -33.29
CA LYS A 253 -17.64 -0.03 -33.42
C LYS A 253 -16.99 -0.27 -32.05
N PRO A 254 -16.65 -1.52 -31.71
CA PRO A 254 -15.89 -1.81 -30.49
C PRO A 254 -14.50 -1.16 -30.58
N PRO A 255 -13.85 -0.89 -29.42
CA PRO A 255 -12.47 -0.42 -29.41
C PRO A 255 -11.56 -1.44 -30.11
N GLU A 256 -10.61 -0.94 -30.88
CA GLU A 256 -9.65 -1.78 -31.58
C GLU A 256 -8.66 -2.39 -30.58
N ALA A 257 -8.33 -3.67 -30.76
CA ALA A 257 -7.28 -4.33 -29.97
C ALA A 257 -5.93 -3.61 -30.12
N PHE A 258 -5.08 -3.72 -29.11
CA PHE A 258 -3.72 -3.18 -29.20
C PHE A 258 -2.92 -4.00 -30.22
N PRO A 259 -2.18 -3.39 -31.17
CA PRO A 259 -1.52 -4.12 -32.24
C PRO A 259 -0.36 -5.00 -31.72
N CYS A 260 -0.31 -6.24 -32.22
CA CYS A 260 0.80 -7.18 -32.01
C CYS A 260 1.94 -6.91 -33.01
N LEU A 261 3.19 -6.83 -32.56
CA LEU A 261 4.37 -6.63 -33.39
C LEU A 261 4.80 -7.99 -33.97
N LEU A 262 4.90 -8.07 -35.29
CA LEU A 262 5.34 -9.27 -36.00
C LEU A 262 6.79 -9.60 -35.65
N GLY A 263 7.06 -10.85 -35.28
CA GLY A 263 8.41 -11.32 -34.93
C GLY A 263 8.78 -11.17 -33.45
N TYR A 264 8.06 -10.36 -32.68
CA TYR A 264 8.30 -10.21 -31.25
C TYR A 264 7.64 -11.36 -30.44
N GLN A 265 8.46 -12.18 -29.79
CA GLN A 265 8.04 -13.38 -29.05
C GLN A 265 7.61 -13.09 -27.60
N GLY A 266 7.69 -11.83 -27.14
CA GLY A 266 7.44 -11.45 -25.75
C GLY A 266 8.65 -11.59 -24.84
N LEU A 267 8.61 -10.95 -23.67
CA LEU A 267 9.66 -11.00 -22.65
C LEU A 267 9.87 -12.40 -22.09
N THR A 268 8.81 -13.21 -22.03
CA THR A 268 8.89 -14.58 -21.49
C THR A 268 9.75 -15.49 -22.36
N ALA A 269 9.78 -15.26 -23.67
CA ALA A 269 10.66 -15.99 -24.59
C ALA A 269 12.14 -15.57 -24.46
N LEU A 270 12.38 -14.35 -23.97
CA LEU A 270 13.72 -13.77 -23.77
C LEU A 270 14.27 -14.03 -22.36
N ALA A 271 13.39 -14.31 -21.39
CA ALA A 271 13.79 -14.81 -20.10
C ALA A 271 14.19 -16.28 -20.27
N PRO A 272 15.34 -16.72 -19.72
CA PRO A 272 15.67 -18.14 -19.74
C PRO A 272 14.49 -18.93 -19.18
N SER A 273 14.16 -20.05 -19.85
CA SER A 273 13.34 -21.10 -19.21
C SER A 273 13.89 -21.31 -17.81
N PRO A 274 13.05 -21.55 -16.80
CA PRO A 274 13.58 -21.87 -15.49
C PRO A 274 14.50 -23.08 -15.67
N GLU A 275 15.82 -22.87 -15.74
CA GLU A 275 16.74 -23.81 -15.11
C GLU A 275 16.10 -24.07 -13.77
N GLU A 276 15.64 -25.31 -13.60
CA GLU A 276 14.94 -25.85 -12.44
C GLU A 276 14.68 -24.77 -11.40
N GLY A 277 13.50 -24.14 -11.47
CA GLY A 277 13.08 -23.21 -10.44
C GLY A 277 13.34 -23.85 -9.08
N ALA A 278 14.30 -23.29 -8.35
CA ALA A 278 14.69 -23.74 -7.02
C ALA A 278 15.39 -25.11 -6.91
N ALA A 279 16.61 -25.24 -7.40
CA ALA A 279 17.64 -25.69 -6.47
C ALA A 279 17.70 -24.65 -5.34
N VAL A 280 16.95 -24.91 -4.29
CA VAL A 280 17.14 -24.25 -3.00
C VAL A 280 18.62 -24.39 -2.71
N PRO A 281 19.39 -23.30 -2.50
CA PRO A 281 20.76 -23.47 -2.05
C PRO A 281 20.69 -24.34 -0.79
N ASP A 282 21.30 -25.53 -0.85
CA ASP A 282 21.54 -26.32 0.36
C ASP A 282 22.24 -25.39 1.35
N GLY A 283 21.58 -25.11 2.47
CA GLY A 283 22.03 -24.11 3.44
C GLY A 283 21.01 -23.08 3.88
N GLN A 284 19.77 -23.07 3.36
CA GLN A 284 18.69 -22.30 3.97
C GLN A 284 18.39 -22.80 5.38
N HIS A 285 18.59 -21.92 6.36
CA HIS A 285 18.31 -22.23 7.75
C HIS A 285 17.79 -20.99 8.48
N TRP A 286 17.19 -21.25 9.63
CA TRP A 286 16.73 -20.21 10.52
C TRP A 286 17.07 -20.55 11.96
N GLN A 287 17.25 -19.52 12.77
CA GLN A 287 17.45 -19.67 14.21
C GLN A 287 16.83 -18.50 14.97
N MET A 288 16.44 -18.73 16.22
CA MET A 288 16.07 -17.64 17.13
C MET A 288 17.34 -17.01 17.67
N GLU A 289 17.53 -15.71 17.45
CA GLU A 289 18.68 -14.97 17.97
C GLU A 289 18.24 -13.83 18.89
N ILE A 290 19.11 -13.48 19.84
CA ILE A 290 19.01 -12.25 20.62
C ILE A 290 19.88 -11.21 19.93
N ILE A 291 19.27 -10.09 19.56
CA ILE A 291 19.90 -9.01 18.82
C ILE A 291 20.02 -7.81 19.76
N ASP A 292 21.24 -7.49 20.15
CA ASP A 292 21.61 -6.26 20.88
C ASP A 292 22.21 -5.21 19.93
N SER A 293 22.61 -4.07 20.47
CA SER A 293 23.25 -2.98 19.74
C SER A 293 24.50 -3.42 18.95
N ALA A 294 25.32 -4.33 19.48
CA ALA A 294 26.55 -4.79 18.83
C ALA A 294 26.24 -5.72 17.65
N VAL A 295 25.36 -6.70 17.85
CA VAL A 295 24.89 -7.60 16.79
C VAL A 295 24.16 -6.81 15.71
N ALA A 296 23.34 -5.82 16.09
CA ALA A 296 22.60 -5.00 15.15
C ALA A 296 23.53 -4.19 14.23
N LYS A 297 24.58 -3.56 14.77
CA LYS A 297 25.61 -2.86 13.99
C LYS A 297 26.31 -3.80 13.01
N ARG A 298 26.69 -5.00 13.49
CA ARG A 298 27.31 -6.04 12.64
C ARG A 298 26.38 -6.48 11.51
N TYR A 299 25.07 -6.57 11.75
CA TYR A 299 24.10 -6.98 10.73
C TYR A 299 23.84 -5.88 9.71
N LEU A 300 23.78 -4.62 10.15
CA LEU A 300 23.67 -3.47 9.25
C LEU A 300 24.92 -3.25 8.39
N ALA A 301 26.11 -3.58 8.90
CA ALA A 301 27.35 -3.54 8.11
C ALA A 301 27.35 -4.51 6.92
N LYS A 302 26.47 -5.53 6.94
CA LYS A 302 26.23 -6.46 5.82
C LYS A 302 25.17 -5.95 4.84
N GLY A 303 24.65 -4.74 5.04
CA GLY A 303 23.78 -4.06 4.09
C GLY A 303 24.58 -3.45 2.93
N GLY A 304 24.05 -3.52 1.71
CA GLY A 304 24.57 -2.79 0.54
C GLY A 304 24.18 -1.30 0.56
N GLN A 305 24.13 -0.63 -0.60
CA GLN A 305 23.53 0.71 -0.69
C GLN A 305 22.09 0.67 -0.16
N THR A 306 21.93 1.08 1.09
CA THR A 306 20.71 0.78 1.84
C THR A 306 19.71 1.91 1.64
N ARG A 307 18.44 1.54 1.42
CA ARG A 307 17.32 2.47 1.48
C ARG A 307 17.41 3.33 2.74
N GLN A 308 17.21 4.65 2.59
CA GLN A 308 17.11 5.51 3.77
C GLN A 308 15.98 5.02 4.69
N PRO A 309 16.27 4.72 5.96
CA PRO A 309 15.26 4.27 6.90
C PRO A 309 14.23 5.37 7.12
N ILE A 310 13.03 4.99 7.55
CA ILE A 310 11.99 5.97 7.88
C ILE A 310 12.18 6.31 9.36
N PRO A 311 12.66 7.52 9.71
CA PRO A 311 13.06 7.82 11.09
C PRO A 311 11.89 7.65 12.07
N ALA A 312 10.70 8.09 11.69
CA ALA A 312 9.50 7.95 12.53
C ALA A 312 9.14 6.49 12.83
N HIS A 313 9.38 5.55 11.91
CA HIS A 313 9.10 4.14 12.15
C HIS A 313 10.17 3.50 13.04
N VAL A 314 11.45 3.82 12.80
CA VAL A 314 12.56 3.39 13.66
C VAL A 314 12.32 3.86 15.10
N GLN A 315 11.92 5.12 15.29
CA GLN A 315 11.64 5.68 16.61
C GLN A 315 10.44 5.03 17.30
N ALA A 316 9.37 4.73 16.57
CA ALA A 316 8.23 4.00 17.13
C ALA A 316 8.64 2.61 17.64
N LEU A 317 9.41 1.86 16.83
CA LEU A 317 9.95 0.55 17.24
C LEU A 317 10.93 0.67 18.41
N ALA A 318 11.82 1.68 18.39
CA ALA A 318 12.78 1.91 19.46
C ALA A 318 12.08 2.20 20.79
N SER A 319 11.02 3.01 20.75
CA SER A 319 10.20 3.31 21.91
C SER A 319 9.48 2.06 22.44
N ASP A 320 8.98 1.19 21.56
CA ASP A 320 8.38 -0.08 21.98
C ASP A 320 9.41 -1.04 22.60
N ILE A 321 10.66 -1.05 22.10
CA ILE A 321 11.76 -1.82 22.70
C ILE A 321 12.11 -1.28 24.09
N GLN A 322 12.34 0.03 24.23
CA GLN A 322 12.70 0.67 25.50
C GLN A 322 11.65 0.46 26.58
N ARG A 323 10.37 0.51 26.21
CA ARG A 323 9.24 0.38 27.14
C ARG A 323 8.79 -1.07 27.33
N GLY A 324 9.55 -2.05 26.83
CA GLY A 324 9.22 -3.47 26.96
C GLY A 324 7.94 -3.91 26.25
N ARG A 325 7.43 -3.09 25.32
CA ARG A 325 6.23 -3.37 24.50
C ARG A 325 6.55 -4.13 23.22
N TRP A 326 7.82 -4.40 22.95
CA TRP A 326 8.24 -5.21 21.81
C TRP A 326 7.58 -6.58 21.85
N MET A 327 6.92 -6.95 20.75
CA MET A 327 6.24 -8.25 20.62
C MET A 327 6.97 -9.12 19.60
N LEU A 328 7.29 -10.36 20.00
CA LEU A 328 7.81 -11.36 19.08
C LEU A 328 6.69 -11.81 18.12
N ASN A 329 6.80 -11.42 16.86
CA ASN A 329 5.77 -11.65 15.84
C ASN A 329 6.21 -12.57 14.69
N ALA A 330 7.27 -13.37 14.92
CA ALA A 330 7.86 -14.30 13.98
C ALA A 330 8.35 -13.72 12.63
N GLN A 331 8.24 -12.42 12.38
CA GLN A 331 8.83 -11.82 11.19
C GLN A 331 10.37 -11.79 11.34
N PRO A 332 11.12 -12.36 10.39
CA PRO A 332 12.55 -12.55 10.55
C PRO A 332 13.39 -11.31 10.18
N ILE A 333 14.67 -11.34 10.56
CA ILE A 333 15.76 -10.65 9.85
C ILE A 333 16.27 -11.62 8.78
N CYS A 334 16.37 -11.17 7.52
CA CYS A 334 16.70 -12.04 6.39
C CYS A 334 18.06 -11.70 5.80
N PHE A 335 18.85 -12.74 5.50
CA PHE A 335 20.12 -12.65 4.79
C PHE A 335 20.10 -13.53 3.54
N SER A 336 20.76 -13.05 2.49
CA SER A 336 20.97 -13.84 1.27
C SER A 336 22.04 -14.92 1.47
N ALA A 337 22.25 -15.75 0.45
CA ALA A 337 23.34 -16.73 0.39
C ALA A 337 24.74 -16.08 0.47
N SER A 338 24.94 -14.89 -0.13
CA SER A 338 26.20 -14.13 0.03
C SER A 338 26.37 -13.47 1.41
N GLY A 339 25.35 -13.56 2.28
CA GLY A 339 25.35 -12.94 3.60
C GLY A 339 24.90 -11.48 3.61
N ARG A 340 24.41 -10.95 2.48
CA ARG A 340 23.85 -9.60 2.37
C ARG A 340 22.54 -9.48 3.14
N LEU A 341 22.35 -8.37 3.86
CA LEU A 341 21.09 -8.09 4.58
C LEU A 341 19.96 -7.76 3.59
N LEU A 342 18.92 -8.59 3.56
CA LEU A 342 17.76 -8.45 2.67
C LEU A 342 16.55 -7.80 3.34
N ASN A 343 16.34 -8.07 4.63
CA ASN A 343 15.20 -7.56 5.40
C ASN A 343 15.53 -7.41 6.89
N GLY A 344 14.85 -6.48 7.58
CA GLY A 344 14.98 -6.26 9.02
C GLY A 344 15.69 -4.97 9.43
N MET A 345 16.08 -4.11 8.47
CA MET A 345 16.81 -2.85 8.74
C MET A 345 16.15 -1.98 9.83
N HIS A 346 14.84 -1.73 9.77
CA HIS A 346 14.17 -0.87 10.76
C HIS A 346 14.25 -1.45 12.17
N ARG A 347 14.19 -2.78 12.32
CA ARG A 347 14.36 -3.45 13.62
C ARG A 347 15.78 -3.28 14.15
N LEU A 348 16.78 -3.48 13.29
CA LEU A 348 18.19 -3.33 13.66
C LEU A 348 18.51 -1.90 14.10
N LEU A 349 18.05 -0.91 13.34
CA LEU A 349 18.21 0.50 13.71
C LEU A 349 17.43 0.85 14.98
N ALA A 350 16.25 0.27 15.19
CA ALA A 350 15.46 0.49 16.39
C ALA A 350 16.13 -0.09 17.64
N VAL A 351 16.77 -1.26 17.54
CA VAL A 351 17.58 -1.84 18.63
C VAL A 351 18.71 -0.90 19.03
N ILE A 352 19.45 -0.37 18.04
CA ILE A 352 20.54 0.58 18.27
C ILE A 352 20.02 1.88 18.89
N ALA A 353 18.93 2.43 18.36
CA ALA A 353 18.33 3.67 18.86
C ALA A 353 17.73 3.51 20.27
N ALA A 354 17.22 2.32 20.59
CA ALA A 354 16.69 1.99 21.90
C ALA A 354 17.77 1.72 22.96
N ASP A 355 19.01 1.45 22.52
CA ASP A 355 20.04 0.74 23.28
C ASP A 355 19.48 -0.51 24.00
N GLY A 356 18.67 -1.25 23.26
CA GLY A 356 17.91 -2.39 23.79
C GLY A 356 18.39 -3.73 23.25
N ARG A 357 17.58 -4.76 23.50
CA ARG A 357 17.74 -6.08 22.87
C ARG A 357 16.39 -6.65 22.48
N ILE A 358 16.34 -7.35 21.35
CA ILE A 358 15.14 -8.07 20.91
C ILE A 358 15.47 -9.54 20.63
N ARG A 359 14.51 -10.43 20.88
CA ARG A 359 14.57 -11.81 20.40
C ARG A 359 13.78 -11.89 19.10
N THR A 360 14.38 -12.41 18.02
CA THR A 360 13.72 -12.49 16.71
C THR A 360 14.27 -13.66 15.88
N PRO A 361 13.49 -14.25 14.97
CA PRO A 361 14.03 -15.23 14.03
C PRO A 361 15.01 -14.56 13.06
N VAL A 362 16.07 -15.26 12.71
CA VAL A 362 17.01 -14.86 11.67
C VAL A 362 17.09 -15.96 10.63
N VAL A 363 16.84 -15.61 9.36
CA VAL A 363 16.84 -16.52 8.22
C VAL A 363 18.05 -16.21 7.35
N ARG A 364 18.79 -17.23 6.93
CA ARG A 364 20.01 -17.11 6.11
C ARG A 364 19.95 -18.05 4.91
N GLY A 365 20.79 -17.80 3.90
CA GLY A 365 20.85 -18.64 2.71
C GLY A 365 19.74 -18.38 1.69
N LEU A 366 19.06 -17.23 1.76
CA LEU A 366 17.99 -16.92 0.82
C LEU A 366 18.55 -16.54 -0.56
N PRO A 367 17.80 -16.78 -1.66
CA PRO A 367 18.18 -16.29 -2.98
C PRO A 367 18.30 -14.76 -2.98
N GLU A 368 19.21 -14.22 -3.79
CA GLU A 368 19.45 -12.76 -3.87
C GLU A 368 18.20 -12.01 -4.36
N GLU A 369 17.39 -12.68 -5.18
CA GLU A 369 16.15 -12.21 -5.79
C GLU A 369 14.96 -12.19 -4.79
N ALA A 370 15.16 -12.66 -3.55
CA ALA A 370 14.13 -12.56 -2.51
C ALA A 370 13.84 -11.10 -2.12
N GLY A 371 14.82 -10.20 -2.26
CA GLY A 371 14.72 -8.75 -1.97
C GLY A 371 13.48 -8.05 -2.56
N PRO A 372 13.23 -8.16 -3.88
CA PRO A 372 12.06 -7.61 -4.57
C PRO A 372 10.68 -7.95 -3.98
N SER A 373 10.56 -9.08 -3.27
CA SER A 373 9.26 -9.57 -2.79
C SER A 373 8.79 -8.95 -1.45
N TYR A 374 9.71 -8.36 -0.68
CA TYR A 374 9.40 -7.78 0.63
C TYR A 374 8.60 -6.48 0.51
N ASP A 375 7.73 -6.21 1.48
CA ASP A 375 6.95 -4.95 1.58
C ASP A 375 6.18 -4.57 0.30
N THR A 376 5.79 -5.54 -0.51
CA THR A 376 4.99 -5.34 -1.74
C THR A 376 3.53 -4.99 -1.42
N GLN A 377 3.07 -5.40 -0.23
CA GLN A 377 1.70 -5.23 0.24
C GLN A 377 1.45 -3.82 0.79
N PRO A 378 0.21 -3.30 0.69
CA PRO A 378 -0.19 -2.06 1.35
C PRO A 378 0.12 -2.09 2.85
N LYS A 379 0.51 -0.94 3.38
CA LYS A 379 0.73 -0.79 4.83
C LYS A 379 -0.53 -1.18 5.58
N ARG A 380 -0.41 -2.05 6.59
CA ARG A 380 -1.53 -2.35 7.49
C ARG A 380 -1.86 -1.10 8.30
N ILE A 381 -3.10 -0.64 8.20
CA ILE A 381 -3.64 0.31 9.17
C ILE A 381 -3.89 -0.52 10.43
N ALA A 382 -3.39 -0.07 11.59
CA ALA A 382 -3.72 -0.68 12.87
C ALA A 382 -5.24 -0.54 13.09
N ALA A 383 -5.97 -1.55 12.63
CA ALA A 383 -7.31 -1.83 13.08
C ALA A 383 -7.18 -2.30 14.52
N ALA A 384 -7.79 -1.57 15.45
CA ALA A 384 -8.07 -2.10 16.76
C ALA A 384 -9.11 -3.21 16.55
N GLU A 385 -8.66 -4.46 16.57
CA GLU A 385 -9.60 -5.58 16.60
C GLU A 385 -10.16 -5.77 18.00
N SER A 386 -11.35 -6.36 18.01
CA SER A 386 -12.39 -6.22 19.01
C SER A 386 -12.00 -6.75 20.39
N LEU A 387 -12.14 -5.91 21.42
CA LEU A 387 -12.22 -6.38 22.82
C LEU A 387 -13.63 -6.83 23.23
N ALA A 388 -14.64 -6.69 22.36
CA ALA A 388 -15.98 -7.27 22.51
C ALA A 388 -16.83 -7.01 21.26
N GLY A 389 -17.19 -8.06 20.50
CA GLY A 389 -18.25 -8.02 19.47
C GLY A 389 -17.93 -7.35 18.13
N ASP A 390 -18.62 -7.80 17.08
CA ASP A 390 -18.65 -7.19 15.75
C ASP A 390 -19.14 -5.74 15.83
N PHE A 391 -18.21 -4.79 15.83
CA PHE A 391 -18.53 -3.37 15.73
C PHE A 391 -17.70 -2.73 14.61
N GLY A 392 -18.33 -2.56 13.46
CA GLY A 392 -17.72 -2.20 12.17
C GLY A 392 -17.16 -0.78 12.02
N ASP A 393 -16.49 -0.18 13.02
CA ASP A 393 -15.92 1.18 12.89
C ASP A 393 -14.55 1.39 13.55
N GLN A 394 -13.64 0.46 13.30
CA GLN A 394 -12.27 0.45 13.83
C GLN A 394 -11.45 1.70 13.45
N GLY A 395 -11.69 2.26 12.25
CA GLY A 395 -11.00 3.45 11.77
C GLY A 395 -11.29 4.69 12.63
N LEU A 396 -12.54 4.84 13.08
CA LEU A 396 -12.94 5.94 13.94
C LEU A 396 -12.37 5.79 15.35
N ALA A 397 -12.39 4.58 15.93
CA ALA A 397 -11.78 4.29 17.23
C ALA A 397 -10.27 4.60 17.24
N THR A 398 -9.54 4.14 16.23
CA THR A 398 -8.12 4.46 16.05
C THR A 398 -7.89 5.97 15.90
N ALA A 399 -8.77 6.69 15.19
CA ALA A 399 -8.65 8.14 15.05
C ALA A 399 -8.88 8.90 16.38
N MET A 400 -9.82 8.45 17.21
CA MET A 400 -10.05 9.00 18.55
C MET A 400 -8.90 8.68 19.50
N ALA A 401 -8.37 7.45 19.48
CA ALA A 401 -7.18 7.08 20.27
C ALA A 401 -5.94 7.88 19.85
N ASN A 402 -5.79 8.23 18.57
CA ASN A 402 -4.72 9.13 18.12
C ASN A 402 -4.87 10.56 18.67
N LEU A 403 -6.10 11.05 18.85
CA LEU A 403 -6.35 12.33 19.50
C LEU A 403 -6.02 12.26 20.99
N PHE A 404 -6.46 11.22 21.69
CA PHE A 404 -6.08 10.94 23.08
C PHE A 404 -4.56 10.92 23.22
N TRP A 405 -3.87 10.14 22.39
CA TRP A 405 -2.42 10.09 22.40
C TRP A 405 -1.79 11.47 22.20
N ARG A 406 -2.26 12.24 21.22
CA ARG A 406 -1.70 13.56 20.88
C ARG A 406 -1.86 14.58 22.01
N TYR A 407 -2.99 14.58 22.72
CA TYR A 407 -3.31 15.61 23.70
C TYR A 407 -2.99 15.20 25.14
N GLU A 408 -2.93 13.89 25.44
CA GLU A 408 -2.75 13.41 26.82
C GLU A 408 -1.43 12.65 27.03
N ARG A 409 -0.92 11.94 26.01
CA ARG A 409 0.31 11.12 26.16
C ARG A 409 1.54 11.74 25.51
N ARG A 410 1.35 12.55 24.48
CA ARG A 410 2.45 13.21 23.78
C ARG A 410 2.99 14.34 24.67
N THR A 411 4.26 14.24 24.98
CA THR A 411 5.03 15.29 25.66
C THR A 411 5.94 16.03 24.68
N ASP A 412 6.50 17.17 25.08
CA ASP A 412 7.48 17.91 24.27
C ASP A 412 8.74 17.07 23.96
N HIS A 413 9.04 16.11 24.83
CA HIS A 413 10.14 15.14 24.66
C HIS A 413 9.80 13.98 23.71
N THR A 414 8.55 13.90 23.23
CA THR A 414 8.11 12.83 22.32
C THR A 414 8.56 13.12 20.88
N GLN A 415 9.59 12.41 20.42
CA GLN A 415 10.23 12.64 19.13
C GLN A 415 9.41 12.19 17.90
N TYR A 416 8.40 11.32 18.07
CA TYR A 416 7.57 10.81 16.98
C TYR A 416 6.24 11.58 16.85
N LYS A 417 5.77 11.74 15.61
CA LYS A 417 4.58 12.57 15.29
C LYS A 417 3.22 11.86 15.45
N ARG A 418 3.20 10.54 15.65
CA ARG A 418 1.98 9.70 15.74
C ARG A 418 2.22 8.46 16.60
N ALA A 419 1.21 8.01 17.34
CA ALA A 419 1.23 6.78 18.12
C ALA A 419 1.56 5.54 17.28
N GLY A 420 2.29 4.59 17.89
CA GLY A 420 2.48 3.24 17.33
C GLY A 420 1.22 2.38 17.45
N ALA A 421 1.16 1.25 16.73
CA ALA A 421 0.02 0.33 16.79
C ALA A 421 -0.19 -0.24 18.21
N ALA A 422 0.91 -0.55 18.91
CA ALA A 422 0.87 -1.03 20.29
C ALA A 422 0.28 0.02 21.25
N GLU A 423 0.68 1.29 21.12
CA GLU A 423 0.14 2.39 21.93
C GLU A 423 -1.34 2.66 21.67
N ILE A 424 -1.78 2.62 20.42
CA ILE A 424 -3.21 2.79 20.10
C ILE A 424 -4.05 1.69 20.75
N ARG A 425 -3.59 0.44 20.68
CA ARG A 425 -4.27 -0.68 21.34
C ARG A 425 -4.30 -0.51 22.85
N GLU A 426 -3.18 -0.13 23.46
CA GLU A 426 -3.10 0.12 24.90
C GLU A 426 -4.12 1.19 25.34
N ILE A 427 -4.19 2.31 24.62
CA ILE A 427 -5.18 3.38 24.87
C ILE A 427 -6.60 2.84 24.77
N LEU A 428 -6.93 2.11 23.70
CA LEU A 428 -8.28 1.59 23.51
C LEU A 428 -8.67 0.52 24.53
N THR A 429 -7.69 -0.24 25.05
CA THR A 429 -7.89 -1.23 26.11
C THR A 429 -8.15 -0.55 27.46
N GLN A 430 -7.38 0.49 27.79
CA GLN A 430 -7.50 1.22 29.05
C GLN A 430 -8.69 2.21 29.05
N HIS A 431 -9.16 2.63 27.87
CA HIS A 431 -10.22 3.61 27.70
C HIS A 431 -11.33 3.09 26.77
N PRO A 432 -12.07 2.04 27.16
CA PRO A 432 -13.11 1.42 26.32
C PRO A 432 -14.23 2.39 25.94
N ARG A 433 -14.47 3.43 26.76
CA ARG A 433 -15.46 4.48 26.50
C ARG A 433 -15.22 5.22 25.18
N LEU A 434 -13.96 5.34 24.72
CA LEU A 434 -13.67 5.89 23.38
C LEU A 434 -14.35 5.08 22.28
N ILE A 435 -14.41 3.76 22.42
CA ILE A 435 -15.05 2.86 21.46
C ILE A 435 -16.57 3.02 21.50
N GLU A 436 -17.15 3.14 22.70
CA GLU A 436 -18.59 3.30 22.92
C GLU A 436 -19.14 4.59 22.31
N LEU A 437 -18.36 5.68 22.33
CA LEU A 437 -18.75 6.98 21.79
C LEU A 437 -18.80 7.06 20.26
N ARG A 438 -18.48 5.98 19.53
CA ARG A 438 -18.52 5.93 18.05
C ARG A 438 -19.88 6.32 17.47
N SER A 439 -20.98 5.84 18.07
CA SER A 439 -22.34 6.10 17.58
C SER A 439 -22.72 7.56 17.77
N PHE A 440 -22.29 8.17 18.87
CA PHE A 440 -22.40 9.61 19.07
C PHE A 440 -21.58 10.38 18.03
N ALA A 441 -20.30 10.05 17.88
CA ALA A 441 -19.39 10.68 16.93
C ALA A 441 -19.90 10.68 15.48
N ARG A 442 -20.58 9.61 15.05
CA ARG A 442 -21.18 9.51 13.71
C ARG A 442 -22.39 10.44 13.54
N ARG A 443 -23.25 10.55 14.54
CA ARG A 443 -24.39 11.49 14.53
C ARG A 443 -23.94 12.94 14.43
N MET A 444 -22.72 13.25 14.84
CA MET A 444 -22.19 14.61 14.88
C MET A 444 -21.40 15.04 13.62
N VAL A 445 -21.43 14.28 12.53
CA VAL A 445 -20.60 14.51 11.33
C VAL A 445 -20.82 15.88 10.66
N GLU A 446 -22.02 16.47 10.82
CA GLU A 446 -22.36 17.79 10.32
C GLU A 446 -21.76 18.94 11.13
N TYR A 447 -21.38 18.67 12.38
CA TYR A 447 -20.85 19.66 13.33
C TYR A 447 -19.33 19.56 13.44
N GLY A 448 -18.71 18.48 12.98
CA GLY A 448 -17.27 18.32 13.02
C GLY A 448 -16.80 16.97 12.52
N ARG A 449 -15.48 16.79 12.42
CA ARG A 449 -14.92 15.46 12.14
C ARG A 449 -15.36 14.50 13.25
N SER A 450 -15.91 13.34 12.90
CA SER A 450 -16.42 12.36 13.88
C SER A 450 -15.41 12.03 14.99
N SER A 451 -14.11 11.90 14.66
CA SER A 451 -13.08 11.64 15.66
C SER A 451 -12.94 12.77 16.70
N VAL A 452 -13.11 14.03 16.28
CA VAL A 452 -13.05 15.19 17.19
C VAL A 452 -14.27 15.19 18.10
N MET A 453 -15.44 14.94 17.55
CA MET A 453 -16.69 14.92 18.32
C MET A 453 -16.69 13.80 19.36
N GLY A 454 -16.24 12.60 18.98
CA GLY A 454 -16.15 11.48 19.91
C GLY A 454 -15.08 11.65 20.99
N TYR A 455 -13.87 12.09 20.62
CA TYR A 455 -12.82 12.38 21.62
C TYR A 455 -13.20 13.55 22.54
N GLY A 456 -13.81 14.60 22.00
CA GLY A 456 -14.30 15.72 22.80
C GLY A 456 -15.38 15.28 23.81
N ALA A 457 -16.33 14.46 23.38
CA ALA A 457 -17.33 13.87 24.28
C ALA A 457 -16.67 13.04 25.40
N TYR A 458 -15.67 12.23 25.07
CA TYR A 458 -14.92 11.45 26.05
C TYR A 458 -14.25 12.34 27.12
N VAL A 459 -13.61 13.44 26.69
CA VAL A 459 -12.98 14.41 27.61
C VAL A 459 -14.03 15.05 28.52
N MET A 460 -15.19 15.44 27.97
CA MET A 460 -16.28 16.06 28.74
C MET A 460 -16.90 15.10 29.77
N GLU A 461 -17.20 13.87 29.36
CA GLU A 461 -17.76 12.84 30.25
C GLU A 461 -16.82 12.51 31.40
N ARG A 462 -15.50 12.46 31.16
CA ARG A 462 -14.52 12.22 32.21
C ARG A 462 -14.39 13.39 33.19
N GLU A 463 -14.65 14.61 32.72
CA GLU A 463 -14.54 15.83 33.54
C GLU A 463 -15.77 16.06 34.42
N ASP A 464 -16.98 15.94 33.89
CA ASP A 464 -18.25 16.10 34.63
C ASP A 464 -19.34 15.23 33.97
N PRO A 465 -19.49 13.95 34.39
CA PRO A 465 -20.37 12.99 33.72
C PRO A 465 -21.82 13.45 33.61
N GLY A 466 -22.42 13.94 34.70
CA GLY A 466 -23.83 14.32 34.74
C GLY A 466 -24.13 15.51 33.83
N THR A 467 -23.22 16.48 33.76
CA THR A 467 -23.42 17.66 32.92
C THR A 467 -23.07 17.41 31.47
N ALA A 468 -22.10 16.54 31.23
CA ALA A 468 -21.71 16.11 29.91
C ALA A 468 -22.87 15.38 29.24
N GLU A 469 -23.60 14.53 29.96
CA GLU A 469 -24.78 13.83 29.41
C GLU A 469 -25.83 14.83 28.89
N ILE A 470 -26.19 15.83 29.70
CA ILE A 470 -27.12 16.90 29.31
C ILE A 470 -26.60 17.65 28.08
N PHE A 471 -25.36 18.11 28.16
CA PHE A 471 -24.75 18.91 27.11
C PHE A 471 -24.64 18.15 25.80
N LEU A 472 -24.16 16.91 25.83
CA LEU A 472 -23.97 16.08 24.63
C LEU A 472 -25.31 15.69 24.01
N LYS A 473 -26.34 15.40 24.83
CA LYS A 473 -27.70 15.15 24.35
C LYS A 473 -28.28 16.39 23.67
N ALA A 474 -28.19 17.55 24.30
CA ALA A 474 -28.65 18.82 23.75
C ALA A 474 -27.84 19.24 22.51
N LEU A 475 -26.52 19.03 22.53
CA LEU A 475 -25.62 19.30 21.41
C LEU A 475 -25.91 18.39 20.22
N SER A 476 -26.36 17.16 20.43
CA SER A 476 -26.71 16.23 19.36
C SER A 476 -28.10 16.49 18.79
N THR A 477 -29.11 16.60 19.65
CA THR A 477 -30.51 16.72 19.25
C THR A 477 -30.89 18.13 18.82
N GLY A 478 -30.30 19.15 19.43
CA GLY A 478 -30.72 20.55 19.27
C GLY A 478 -32.06 20.89 19.91
N ALA A 479 -32.67 19.97 20.68
CA ALA A 479 -33.96 20.17 21.32
C ALA A 479 -33.86 21.14 22.50
N ASP A 480 -34.95 21.89 22.74
CA ASP A 480 -35.11 22.84 23.85
C ASP A 480 -34.06 23.97 23.93
N LEU A 481 -33.39 24.27 22.81
CA LEU A 481 -32.39 25.32 22.72
C LEU A 481 -33.01 26.65 22.24
N GLY A 482 -33.50 27.46 23.19
CA GLY A 482 -34.03 28.80 22.90
C GLY A 482 -32.99 29.78 22.34
N GLN A 483 -33.46 30.95 21.87
CA GLN A 483 -32.59 32.02 21.39
C GLN A 483 -31.62 32.47 22.49
N GLY A 484 -30.33 32.61 22.14
CA GLY A 484 -29.27 32.96 23.09
C GLY A 484 -28.68 31.77 23.85
N HIS A 485 -29.18 30.55 23.67
CA HIS A 485 -28.63 29.38 24.36
C HIS A 485 -27.18 29.09 23.93
N PRO A 486 -26.22 28.91 24.87
CA PRO A 486 -24.80 28.72 24.55
C PRO A 486 -24.54 27.48 23.67
N ILE A 487 -25.29 26.39 23.83
CA ILE A 487 -25.18 25.19 22.99
C ILE A 487 -25.64 25.48 21.55
N LEU A 488 -26.66 26.31 21.34
CA LEU A 488 -27.13 26.66 20.00
C LEU A 488 -26.08 27.50 19.26
N ALA A 489 -25.49 28.47 19.95
CA ALA A 489 -24.39 29.27 19.40
C ALA A 489 -23.17 28.40 19.03
N LEU A 490 -22.84 27.41 19.87
CA LEU A 490 -21.79 26.44 19.58
C LEU A 490 -22.11 25.58 18.34
N ARG A 491 -23.34 25.06 18.22
CA ARG A 491 -23.78 24.26 17.06
C ARG A 491 -23.59 25.02 15.75
N ASN A 492 -24.02 26.28 15.70
CA ASN A 492 -23.87 27.14 14.52
C ASN A 492 -22.39 27.37 14.17
N THR A 493 -21.56 27.62 15.20
CA THR A 493 -20.11 27.82 15.02
C THR A 493 -19.43 26.56 14.48
N LEU A 494 -19.75 25.40 15.05
CA LEU A 494 -19.21 24.11 14.65
C LEU A 494 -19.60 23.73 13.21
N GLN A 495 -20.85 23.97 12.81
CA GLN A 495 -21.29 23.79 11.42
C GLN A 495 -20.54 24.71 10.45
N ARG A 496 -20.32 25.98 10.83
CA ARG A 496 -19.52 26.91 10.01
C ARG A 496 -18.10 26.39 9.81
N LEU A 497 -17.41 26.04 10.89
CA LEU A 497 -16.05 25.46 10.83
C LEU A 497 -16.00 24.17 10.01
N ARG A 498 -17.06 23.37 10.03
CA ARG A 498 -17.15 22.15 9.23
C ARG A 498 -17.25 22.45 7.72
N ARG A 499 -18.02 23.47 7.34
CA ARG A 499 -18.17 23.94 5.95
C ARG A 499 -16.88 24.57 5.42
N GLU A 500 -16.19 25.34 6.25
CA GLU A 500 -14.92 26.01 5.94
C GLU A 500 -13.71 25.05 5.93
N GLY A 501 -13.90 23.78 6.30
CA GLY A 501 -12.82 22.79 6.29
C GLY A 501 -11.79 22.98 7.39
N ALA A 502 -12.17 23.59 8.52
CA ALA A 502 -11.27 23.91 9.63
C ALA A 502 -10.47 22.70 10.14
N SER A 503 -9.29 22.97 10.69
CA SER A 503 -8.36 21.93 11.12
C SER A 503 -8.92 21.11 12.30
N GLN A 504 -8.35 19.92 12.51
CA GLN A 504 -8.74 19.05 13.63
C GLN A 504 -8.50 19.73 15.01
N PRO A 505 -7.35 20.39 15.26
CA PRO A 505 -7.14 21.18 16.47
C PRO A 505 -8.17 22.29 16.69
N ASP A 506 -8.51 23.07 15.66
CA ASP A 506 -9.42 24.22 15.80
C ASP A 506 -10.85 23.78 16.17
N GLN A 507 -11.33 22.71 15.51
CA GLN A 507 -12.63 22.11 15.83
C GLN A 507 -12.66 21.60 17.27
N LEU A 508 -11.60 20.93 17.73
CA LEU A 508 -11.54 20.43 19.11
C LEU A 508 -11.47 21.57 20.13
N ALA A 509 -10.66 22.59 19.86
CA ALA A 509 -10.52 23.76 20.73
C ALA A 509 -11.86 24.50 20.89
N THR A 510 -12.59 24.69 19.78
CA THR A 510 -13.91 25.34 19.79
C THR A 510 -14.94 24.50 20.54
N LEU A 511 -14.95 23.19 20.32
CA LEU A 511 -15.85 22.27 21.04
C LEU A 511 -15.61 22.32 22.56
N LEU A 512 -14.36 22.22 23.01
CA LEU A 512 -14.01 22.25 24.43
C LEU A 512 -14.17 23.64 25.06
N ALA A 513 -13.98 24.73 24.30
CA ALA A 513 -14.28 26.08 24.76
C ALA A 513 -15.79 26.28 24.94
N GLY A 514 -16.61 25.78 24.01
CA GLY A 514 -18.06 25.82 24.10
C GLY A 514 -18.60 25.04 25.31
N TRP A 515 -18.03 23.87 25.60
CA TRP A 515 -18.31 23.11 26.80
C TRP A 515 -18.01 23.89 28.09
N ARG A 516 -16.81 24.46 28.20
CA ARG A 516 -16.42 25.29 29.35
C ARG A 516 -17.34 26.48 29.55
N ARG A 517 -17.74 27.14 28.45
CA ARG A 517 -18.69 28.25 28.47
C ARG A 517 -20.08 27.81 28.92
N TYR A 518 -20.57 26.65 28.48
CA TYR A 518 -21.87 26.14 28.93
C TYR A 518 -21.86 25.86 30.44
N ARG A 519 -20.81 25.21 30.94
CA ARG A 519 -20.69 24.89 32.38
C ARG A 519 -20.72 26.11 33.30
N SER A 520 -20.16 27.23 32.86
CA SER A 520 -20.21 28.49 33.61
C SER A 520 -21.49 29.31 33.36
N HIS A 521 -22.35 28.87 32.43
CA HIS A 521 -23.56 29.59 32.06
C HIS A 521 -24.74 29.23 33.00
N PRO A 522 -25.62 30.18 33.36
CA PRO A 522 -26.84 29.89 34.14
C PRO A 522 -27.73 28.79 33.55
N ALA A 523 -27.69 28.64 32.21
CA ALA A 523 -28.42 27.60 31.48
C ALA A 523 -28.06 26.18 31.97
N ALA A 524 -26.80 25.91 32.31
CA ALA A 524 -26.41 24.59 32.80
C ALA A 524 -27.08 24.23 34.13
N GLN A 525 -27.27 25.20 35.02
CA GLN A 525 -28.00 24.98 36.28
C GLN A 525 -29.50 24.75 36.02
N GLN A 526 -30.08 25.48 35.07
CA GLN A 526 -31.48 25.33 34.69
C GLN A 526 -31.76 23.97 34.05
N ASP A 527 -30.89 23.51 33.15
CA ASP A 527 -31.04 22.23 32.46
C ASP A 527 -30.86 21.05 33.43
N ARG A 528 -29.90 21.14 34.37
CA ARG A 528 -29.75 20.15 35.45
C ARG A 528 -31.01 20.05 36.31
N LYS A 529 -31.63 21.19 36.69
CA LYS A 529 -32.89 21.22 37.47
C LYS A 529 -34.07 20.62 36.70
N ARG A 530 -34.15 20.87 35.38
CA ARG A 530 -35.18 20.29 34.50
C ARG A 530 -35.05 18.78 34.37
N GLN A 531 -33.82 18.26 34.29
CA GLN A 531 -33.60 16.82 34.22
C GLN A 531 -33.86 16.12 35.57
N ALA A 532 -33.59 16.79 36.69
CA ALA A 532 -33.85 16.26 38.04
C ALA A 532 -35.33 16.28 38.46
N SER A 533 -36.20 16.96 37.72
CA SER A 533 -37.65 16.97 37.95
C SER A 533 -38.30 15.94 37.02
N PRO A 534 -38.59 14.70 37.46
CA PRO A 534 -39.34 13.78 36.63
C PRO A 534 -40.73 14.36 36.39
N GLN A 535 -41.19 14.33 35.13
CA GLN A 535 -42.53 14.78 34.76
C GLN A 535 -43.57 14.20 35.73
N GLY A 536 -44.33 15.10 36.36
CA GLY A 536 -45.38 14.74 37.29
C GLY A 536 -46.35 13.74 36.66
N SER A 537 -46.63 12.68 37.43
CA SER A 537 -47.73 11.74 37.25
C SER A 537 -49.00 12.43 36.72
N GLY A 538 -49.30 12.18 35.44
CA GLY A 538 -50.61 12.44 34.86
C GLY A 538 -51.64 11.48 35.46
N THR A 539 -52.06 11.74 36.69
CA THR A 539 -53.23 11.07 37.28
C THR A 539 -54.45 11.82 36.79
N ARG A 540 -55.07 11.33 35.71
CA ARG A 540 -56.48 11.61 35.42
C ARG A 540 -57.29 11.09 36.61
N ARG A 541 -57.80 11.98 37.46
CA ARG A 541 -58.98 11.69 38.28
C ARG A 541 -60.20 12.16 37.51
N GLY A 542 -61.04 11.20 37.14
CA GLY A 542 -62.43 11.47 36.80
C GLY A 542 -63.18 11.94 38.03
N GLY A 543 -64.14 12.83 37.79
CA GLY A 543 -65.07 13.43 38.72
C GLY A 543 -65.94 14.37 37.91
#